data_AF-V2XUR4-F1
#
_entry.id   AF-V2XUR4-F1
#
_cell.length_a   1.000
_cell.length_b   1.000
_cell.length_c   1.000
_cell.angle_alpha   90.00
_cell.angle_beta   90.00
_cell.angle_gamma   90.00
#
_symmetry.space_group_name_H-M   'P 1'
#
loop_
_entity.id
_entity.type
_entity.pdbx_description
1 polymer ?
#
loop_
_entity_poly.entity_id
_entity_poly.type
_entity_poly.pdbx_seq_one_letter_code
_entity_poly.pdbx_strand_id
1 'polypeptide(L)'
;MDSNKWEELERNCPVKDGVWDKELLYEYLVWSCYRDVEERLHSFFAKYQDDERLAELLFEFLLDDYYDGSESQIGASYYIARLDRDLLREKKELLLMAQQNEVFWKRPFQDDSYLEWL
;
A
#
# COMPACT_ATOMS: atom_id res chain seq x y z
N MET A 1 18.33 -16.20 3.75
CA MET A 1 18.46 -14.79 3.36
C MET A 1 18.76 -14.77 1.87
N ASP A 2 17.72 -14.76 1.05
CA ASP A 2 17.90 -14.56 -0.38
C ASP A 2 18.17 -13.07 -0.62
N SER A 3 19.45 -12.67 -0.60
CA SER A 3 19.87 -11.31 -0.98
C SER A 3 19.41 -10.93 -2.40
N ASN A 4 19.02 -11.93 -3.19
CA ASN A 4 18.60 -11.80 -4.58
C ASN A 4 17.23 -11.11 -4.74
N LYS A 5 16.26 -11.29 -3.82
CA LYS A 5 14.91 -10.77 -4.07
C LYS A 5 14.84 -9.25 -4.06
N TRP A 6 15.55 -8.61 -3.12
CA TRP A 6 15.63 -7.15 -3.14
C TRP A 6 16.29 -6.62 -4.42
N GLU A 7 17.39 -7.25 -4.86
CA GLU A 7 18.09 -6.83 -6.07
C GLU A 7 17.20 -6.98 -7.32
N GLU A 8 16.35 -8.01 -7.36
CA GLU A 8 15.33 -8.19 -8.39
C GLU A 8 14.27 -7.08 -8.35
N LEU A 9 13.71 -6.80 -7.18
CA LEU A 9 12.72 -5.74 -6.99
C LEU A 9 13.32 -4.38 -7.40
N GLU A 10 14.52 -4.05 -6.93
CA GLU A 10 15.19 -2.78 -7.23
C GLU A 10 15.43 -2.58 -8.74
N ARG A 11 15.77 -3.63 -9.48
CA ARG A 11 15.87 -3.59 -10.96
C ARG A 11 14.51 -3.36 -11.62
N ASN A 12 13.45 -3.85 -11.00
CA ASN A 12 12.06 -3.75 -11.44
C ASN A 12 11.29 -2.71 -10.61
N CYS A 13 11.88 -1.52 -10.43
CA CYS A 13 11.24 -0.43 -9.69
C CYS A 13 9.85 -0.09 -10.28
N PRO A 14 8.78 -0.06 -9.46
CA PRO A 14 7.41 0.10 -9.91
C PRO A 14 7.08 1.55 -10.26
N VAL A 15 8.01 2.49 -10.09
CA VAL A 15 7.84 3.88 -10.44
C VAL A 15 9.04 4.38 -11.23
N LYS A 16 8.78 4.99 -12.39
CA LYS A 16 9.79 5.62 -13.25
C LYS A 16 9.25 6.95 -13.75
N ASP A 17 10.01 8.03 -13.51
CA ASP A 17 9.62 9.39 -13.89
C ASP A 17 8.21 9.79 -13.40
N GLY A 18 7.83 9.34 -12.19
CA GLY A 18 6.52 9.58 -11.57
C GLY A 18 5.37 8.72 -12.11
N VAL A 19 5.65 7.82 -13.05
CA VAL A 19 4.65 6.89 -13.60
C VAL A 19 4.77 5.55 -12.90
N TRP A 20 3.68 5.14 -12.26
CA TRP A 20 3.57 3.86 -11.56
C TRP A 20 3.14 2.74 -12.50
N ASP A 21 3.87 1.62 -12.46
CA ASP A 21 3.53 0.36 -13.08
C ASP A 21 2.76 -0.51 -12.06
N LYS A 22 1.50 -0.82 -12.39
CA LYS A 22 0.59 -1.53 -11.48
C LYS A 22 1.03 -2.98 -11.27
N GLU A 23 1.57 -3.66 -12.28
CA GLU A 23 2.00 -5.05 -12.15
C GLU A 23 3.23 -5.17 -11.23
N LEU A 24 4.19 -4.26 -11.39
CA LEU A 24 5.36 -4.21 -10.51
C LEU A 24 5.01 -3.76 -9.09
N LEU A 25 4.07 -2.81 -8.95
CA LEU A 25 3.59 -2.38 -7.64
C LEU A 25 2.91 -3.54 -6.90
N TYR A 26 2.15 -4.39 -7.59
CA TYR A 26 1.58 -5.59 -7.00
C TYR A 26 2.66 -6.47 -6.34
N GLU A 27 3.78 -6.73 -7.04
CA GLU A 27 4.87 -7.52 -6.46
C GLU A 27 5.46 -6.88 -5.21
N TYR A 28 5.65 -5.55 -5.23
CA TYR A 28 6.15 -4.81 -4.08
C TYR A 28 5.22 -4.94 -2.86
N LEU A 29 3.90 -4.86 -3.08
CA LEU A 29 2.91 -5.01 -2.01
C LEU A 29 2.91 -6.43 -1.44
N VAL A 30 2.96 -7.46 -2.29
CA VAL A 30 3.06 -8.86 -1.85
C VAL A 30 4.33 -9.06 -1.02
N TRP A 31 5.49 -8.68 -1.56
CA TRP A 31 6.78 -8.89 -0.89
C TRP A 31 6.96 -8.06 0.39
N SER A 32 6.23 -6.96 0.54
CA SER A 32 6.24 -6.18 1.78
C SER A 32 5.71 -6.96 2.99
N CYS A 33 4.94 -8.02 2.77
CA CYS A 33 4.43 -8.90 3.81
C CYS A 33 5.50 -9.92 4.31
N TYR A 34 6.68 -9.96 3.68
CA TYR A 34 7.73 -10.94 3.96
C TYR A 34 8.96 -10.27 4.60
N ARG A 35 9.35 -10.81 5.77
CA ARG A 35 10.42 -10.25 6.63
C ARG A 35 11.77 -10.05 5.95
N ASP A 36 12.07 -10.81 4.90
CA ASP A 36 13.37 -10.78 4.22
C ASP A 36 13.63 -9.44 3.49
N VAL A 37 12.57 -8.74 3.07
CA VAL A 37 12.66 -7.48 2.30
C VAL A 37 11.79 -6.35 2.85
N GLU A 38 10.98 -6.63 3.88
CA GLU A 38 10.03 -5.71 4.51
C GLU A 38 10.64 -4.34 4.85
N GLU A 39 11.75 -4.28 5.58
CA GLU A 39 12.36 -3.01 6.00
C GLU A 39 12.77 -2.12 4.81
N ARG A 40 13.27 -2.73 3.73
CA ARG A 40 13.68 -2.01 2.51
C ARG A 40 12.47 -1.49 1.76
N LEU A 41 11.40 -2.27 1.70
CA LEU A 41 10.14 -1.86 1.08
C LEU A 41 9.46 -0.75 1.91
N HIS A 42 9.45 -0.84 3.23
CA HIS A 42 8.99 0.26 4.08
C HIS A 42 9.78 1.56 3.81
N SER A 43 11.11 1.45 3.72
CA SER A 43 11.98 2.60 3.38
C SER A 43 11.73 3.15 1.97
N PHE A 44 11.32 2.28 1.04
CA PHE A 44 10.94 2.67 -0.31
C PHE A 44 9.62 3.47 -0.30
N PHE A 45 8.55 2.92 0.27
CA PHE A 45 7.23 3.55 0.30
C PHE A 45 7.18 4.83 1.15
N ALA A 46 8.03 4.96 2.18
CA ALA A 46 8.16 6.17 2.99
C ALA A 46 8.54 7.43 2.17
N LYS A 47 9.10 7.25 0.97
CA LYS A 47 9.47 8.36 0.06
C LYS A 47 8.29 8.89 -0.76
N TYR A 48 7.14 8.23 -0.71
CA TYR A 48 5.98 8.48 -1.58
C TYR A 48 4.69 8.64 -0.76
N GLN A 49 4.78 9.04 0.51
CA GLN A 49 3.61 9.14 1.39
C GLN A 49 2.62 10.22 0.94
N ASP A 50 3.10 11.23 0.21
CA ASP A 50 2.32 12.33 -0.38
C ASP A 50 2.04 12.13 -1.87
N ASP A 51 2.37 10.97 -2.45
CA ASP A 51 2.12 10.67 -3.87
C ASP A 51 0.65 10.28 -4.08
N GLU A 52 -0.11 11.17 -4.71
CA GLU A 52 -1.52 10.97 -5.00
C GLU A 52 -1.77 9.75 -5.90
N ARG A 53 -0.91 9.51 -6.89
CA ARG A 53 -1.10 8.41 -7.84
C ARG A 53 -0.85 7.07 -7.17
N LEU A 54 0.14 7.00 -6.29
CA LEU A 54 0.34 5.83 -5.44
C LEU A 54 -0.91 5.58 -4.58
N ALA A 55 -1.43 6.61 -3.90
CA ALA A 55 -2.61 6.46 -3.04
C ALA A 55 -3.82 5.89 -3.80
N GLU A 56 -4.09 6.38 -5.01
CA GLU A 56 -5.14 5.84 -5.88
C GLU A 56 -4.93 4.35 -6.17
N LEU A 57 -3.73 3.96 -6.57
CA LEU A 57 -3.42 2.56 -6.87
C LEU A 57 -3.56 1.66 -5.64
N LEU A 58 -3.15 2.13 -4.45
CA LEU A 58 -3.32 1.36 -3.22
C LEU A 58 -4.80 1.13 -2.90
N PHE A 59 -5.64 2.16 -3.05
CA PHE A 59 -7.09 2.00 -2.88
C PHE A 59 -7.69 1.09 -3.95
N GLU A 60 -7.24 1.19 -5.22
CA GLU A 60 -7.64 0.26 -6.28
C GLU A 60 -7.31 -1.19 -5.92
N PHE A 61 -6.12 -1.48 -5.40
CA PHE A 61 -5.78 -2.84 -4.95
C PHE A 61 -6.66 -3.29 -3.80
N LEU A 62 -6.85 -2.43 -2.80
CA LEU A 62 -7.54 -2.78 -1.57
C LEU A 62 -9.04 -3.05 -1.78
N LEU A 63 -9.68 -2.27 -2.65
CA LEU A 63 -11.12 -2.31 -2.91
C LEU A 63 -11.50 -3.20 -4.10
N ASP A 64 -10.55 -3.92 -4.69
CA ASP A 64 -10.84 -4.88 -5.77
C ASP A 64 -11.45 -6.18 -5.22
N ASP A 65 -12.77 -6.29 -5.34
CA ASP A 65 -13.57 -7.45 -4.91
C ASP A 65 -13.42 -8.68 -5.83
N TYR A 66 -12.90 -8.51 -7.05
CA TYR A 66 -12.69 -9.61 -8.00
C TYR A 66 -11.30 -10.24 -7.86
N TYR A 67 -10.43 -9.64 -7.04
CA TYR A 67 -9.04 -9.99 -6.92
C TYR A 67 -8.75 -10.82 -5.66
N ASP A 68 -8.25 -12.04 -5.86
CA ASP A 68 -7.87 -12.97 -4.77
C ASP A 68 -6.47 -12.68 -4.17
N GLY A 69 -5.87 -11.52 -4.51
CA GLY A 69 -4.55 -11.12 -4.03
C GLY A 69 -4.56 -10.62 -2.59
N SER A 70 -4.82 -11.50 -1.63
CA SER A 70 -4.91 -11.13 -0.22
C SER A 70 -3.64 -10.45 0.30
N GLU A 71 -2.45 -10.86 -0.15
CA GLU A 71 -1.18 -10.29 0.32
C GLU A 71 -0.98 -8.86 -0.17
N SER A 72 -1.29 -8.58 -1.45
CA SER A 72 -1.21 -7.20 -1.95
C SER A 72 -2.23 -6.30 -1.29
N GLN A 73 -3.42 -6.81 -0.95
CA GLN A 73 -4.44 -6.05 -0.24
C GLN A 73 -4.01 -5.74 1.20
N ILE A 74 -3.38 -6.71 1.89
CA ILE A 74 -2.78 -6.47 3.22
C ILE A 74 -1.66 -5.42 3.12
N GLY A 75 -0.76 -5.55 2.14
CA GLY A 75 0.28 -4.55 1.88
C GLY A 75 -0.30 -3.18 1.57
N ALA A 76 -1.33 -3.10 0.72
CA ALA A 76 -2.00 -1.84 0.37
C ALA A 76 -2.62 -1.17 1.60
N SER A 77 -3.38 -1.93 2.40
CA SER A 77 -3.93 -1.48 3.68
C SER A 77 -2.84 -0.90 4.59
N TYR A 78 -1.72 -1.61 4.73
CA TYR A 78 -0.59 -1.17 5.56
C TYR A 78 0.00 0.17 5.09
N TYR A 79 0.16 0.37 3.77
CA TYR A 79 0.74 1.59 3.23
C TYR A 79 -0.26 2.75 3.18
N ILE A 80 -1.55 2.51 2.96
CA ILE A 80 -2.61 3.53 3.07
C ILE A 80 -2.58 4.17 4.47
N ALA A 81 -2.43 3.38 5.52
CA ALA A 81 -2.36 3.87 6.90
C ALA A 81 -1.17 4.82 7.18
N ARG A 82 -0.22 4.87 6.26
CA ARG A 82 1.04 5.63 6.35
C ARG A 82 1.14 6.75 5.32
N LEU A 83 0.12 6.95 4.48
CA LEU A 83 0.06 8.10 3.61
C LEU A 83 -0.05 9.39 4.41
N ASP A 84 0.28 10.50 3.77
CA ASP A 84 0.10 11.82 4.35
C ASP A 84 -1.37 12.07 4.73
N ARG A 85 -1.58 12.75 5.86
CA ARG A 85 -2.93 12.95 6.41
C ARG A 85 -3.78 13.87 5.55
N ASP A 86 -3.19 14.88 4.91
CA ASP A 86 -3.95 15.79 4.06
C ASP A 86 -4.39 15.05 2.79
N LEU A 87 -3.53 14.23 2.21
CA LEU A 87 -3.89 13.34 1.11
C LEU A 87 -5.00 12.35 1.50
N LEU A 88 -4.94 11.76 2.70
CA LEU A 88 -6.01 10.87 3.18
C LEU A 88 -7.34 11.60 3.43
N ARG A 89 -7.31 12.88 3.84
CA ARG A 89 -8.54 13.71 3.93
C ARG A 89 -9.14 13.98 2.57
N GLU A 90 -8.32 14.23 1.56
CA GLU A 90 -8.79 14.38 0.18
C GLU A 90 -9.43 13.09 -0.35
N LYS A 91 -8.88 11.92 0.03
CA LYS A 91 -9.41 10.59 -0.33
C LYS A 91 -10.35 10.01 0.75
N LYS A 92 -11.00 10.84 1.56
CA LYS A 92 -11.82 10.43 2.73
C LYS A 92 -12.86 9.36 2.41
N GLU A 93 -13.57 9.49 1.29
CA GLU A 93 -14.62 8.53 0.92
C GLU A 93 -14.05 7.13 0.68
N LEU A 94 -12.90 7.04 -0.02
CA LEU A 94 -12.20 5.78 -0.25
C LEU A 94 -11.67 5.19 1.06
N LEU A 95 -11.14 6.02 1.96
CA LEU A 95 -10.66 5.57 3.25
C LEU A 95 -11.79 5.00 4.11
N LEU A 96 -12.94 5.67 4.18
CA LEU A 96 -14.10 5.19 4.92
C LEU A 96 -14.65 3.89 4.33
N MET A 97 -14.65 3.74 3.00
CA MET A 97 -15.03 2.49 2.34
C MET A 97 -14.06 1.36 2.69
N ALA A 98 -12.74 1.62 2.62
CA ALA A 98 -11.72 0.66 3.00
C ALA A 98 -11.82 0.24 4.48
N GLN A 99 -12.19 1.17 5.36
CA GLN A 99 -12.38 0.92 6.78
C GLN A 99 -13.56 -0.03 7.08
N GLN A 100 -14.54 -0.11 6.19
CA GLN A 100 -15.69 -1.01 6.31
C GLN A 100 -15.38 -2.47 5.90
N ASN A 101 -14.15 -2.79 5.51
CA ASN A 101 -13.79 -4.14 5.08
C ASN A 101 -14.09 -5.19 6.17
N GLU A 102 -14.74 -6.30 5.80
CA GLU A 102 -15.08 -7.38 6.73
C GLU A 102 -13.83 -8.09 7.27
N VAL A 103 -12.75 -8.10 6.48
CA VAL A 103 -11.46 -8.69 6.86
C VAL A 103 -10.64 -7.65 7.62
N PHE A 104 -10.44 -7.89 8.92
CA PHE A 104 -9.74 -6.97 9.83
C PHE A 104 -8.36 -6.53 9.33
N TRP A 105 -7.57 -7.42 8.73
CA TRP A 105 -6.21 -7.09 8.24
C TRP A 105 -6.21 -6.25 6.94
N LYS A 106 -7.36 -6.12 6.29
CA LYS A 106 -7.55 -5.25 5.12
C LYS A 106 -8.08 -3.86 5.51
N ARG A 107 -8.27 -3.58 6.80
CA ARG A 107 -8.60 -2.22 7.26
C ARG A 107 -7.31 -1.42 7.44
N PRO A 108 -7.15 -0.26 6.78
CA PRO A 108 -5.94 0.55 6.93
C PRO A 108 -5.69 0.92 8.40
N PHE A 109 -6.75 1.28 9.14
CA PHE A 109 -6.67 1.57 10.56
C PHE A 109 -7.42 0.49 11.34
N GLN A 110 -6.81 -0.10 12.35
CA GLN A 110 -7.44 -1.19 13.12
C GLN A 110 -8.37 -0.70 14.23
N ASP A 111 -8.25 0.57 14.60
CA ASP A 111 -9.07 1.25 15.60
C ASP A 111 -9.48 2.61 15.03
N ASP A 112 -10.76 2.96 15.18
CA ASP A 112 -11.33 4.20 14.66
C ASP A 112 -10.82 5.44 15.42
N SER A 113 -10.23 5.27 16.61
CA SER A 113 -9.50 6.35 17.31
C SER A 113 -8.37 6.94 16.46
N TYR A 114 -7.82 6.15 15.53
CA TYR A 114 -6.81 6.62 14.59
C TYR A 114 -7.37 7.54 13.51
N LEU A 115 -8.68 7.78 13.44
CA LEU A 115 -9.33 8.61 12.41
C LEU A 115 -9.95 9.91 12.96
N GLU A 116 -9.69 10.30 14.21
CA GLU A 116 -10.22 11.55 14.79
C GLU A 116 -9.84 12.83 14.00
N TRP A 117 -8.82 12.76 13.16
CA TRP A 117 -8.33 13.86 12.33
C TRP A 117 -8.97 13.95 10.94
N LEU A 118 -9.83 12.99 10.56
CA LEU A 118 -10.47 12.85 9.25
C LEU A 118 -11.79 13.62 9.12
#